data_AF-A0A0C3MGH8-F1
#
_entry.id   AF-A0A0C3MGH8-F1
#
_cell.length_a   1.000
_cell.length_b   1.000
_cell.length_c   1.000
_cell.angle_alpha   90.00
_cell.angle_beta   90.00
_cell.angle_gamma   90.00
#
_symmetry.space_group_name_H-M   'P 1'
#
loop_
_entity.id
_entity.type
_entity.pdbx_description
1 polymer ?
#
loop_
_entity_poly.entity_id
_entity_poly.type
_entity_poly.pdbx_seq_one_letter_code
_entity_poly.pdbx_strand_id
1 'polypeptide(L)'
;MRAKFSDQNVSRFAGDYLHWEGQEQDIYFPDSGVTVQTHIDGNAQSRGFGDYAGYAYRPADGKTFNCYKDNSRTLFDWDPPVPDGTVHSILCWSIYWCV
;
A
#
# COMPACT_ATOMS: atom_id res chain seq x y z
N MET A 1 8.74 11.76 -3.05
CA MET A 1 8.24 10.47 -3.57
C MET A 1 6.83 10.35 -3.02
N ARG A 2 5.79 10.26 -3.85
CA ARG A 2 4.42 10.01 -3.36
C ARG A 2 4.15 8.53 -3.52
N ALA A 3 4.28 7.78 -2.43
CA ALA A 3 3.91 6.37 -2.40
C ALA A 3 2.46 6.28 -1.92
N LYS A 4 1.62 5.58 -2.67
CA LYS A 4 0.30 5.19 -2.19
C LYS A 4 0.38 3.71 -1.90
N PHE A 5 0.09 3.35 -0.66
CA PHE A 5 -0.03 1.94 -0.29
C PHE A 5 -1.44 1.50 -0.58
N SER A 6 -1.52 0.36 -1.23
CA SER A 6 -2.75 -0.16 -1.73
C SER A 6 -2.92 -1.62 -1.39
N ASP A 7 -4.10 -1.95 -0.94
CA ASP A 7 -4.50 -3.34 -0.80
C ASP A 7 -5.00 -3.83 -2.15
N GLN A 8 -4.37 -4.90 -2.64
CA GLN A 8 -4.88 -5.64 -3.79
C GLN A 8 -5.92 -6.62 -3.28
N ASN A 9 -7.18 -6.40 -3.63
CA ASN A 9 -8.18 -7.46 -3.56
C ASN A 9 -8.19 -8.19 -4.90
N VAL A 10 -7.59 -9.39 -4.94
CA VAL A 10 -7.86 -10.36 -6.01
C VAL A 10 -9.26 -10.91 -5.73
N SER A 11 -10.26 -10.44 -6.48
CA SER A 11 -11.66 -10.70 -6.12
C SER A 11 -12.19 -12.04 -6.66
N ARG A 12 -12.19 -13.05 -5.78
CA ARG A 12 -13.38 -13.83 -5.38
C ARG A 12 -13.03 -14.71 -4.16
N PHE A 13 -13.23 -14.15 -2.97
CA PHE A 13 -13.28 -14.84 -1.68
C PHE A 13 -12.02 -15.56 -1.15
N ALA A 14 -10.80 -15.26 -1.61
CA ALA A 14 -9.56 -15.70 -0.96
C ALA A 14 -8.28 -14.96 -1.44
N GLY A 15 -8.37 -13.67 -1.78
CA GLY A 15 -7.15 -12.88 -2.00
C GLY A 15 -6.58 -12.48 -0.65
N ASP A 16 -5.34 -12.88 -0.34
CA ASP A 16 -4.67 -12.43 0.89
C ASP A 16 -4.55 -10.90 0.84
N TYR A 17 -5.20 -10.25 1.80
CA TYR A 17 -5.07 -8.83 2.03
C TYR A 17 -3.64 -8.57 2.47
N LEU A 18 -2.92 -7.66 1.79
CA LEU A 18 -1.62 -7.20 2.27
C LEU A 18 -1.85 -6.46 3.58
N HIS A 19 -1.52 -7.08 4.71
CA HIS A 19 -1.70 -6.45 6.00
C HIS A 19 -0.53 -5.49 6.26
N TRP A 20 -0.80 -4.18 6.19
CA TRP A 20 0.21 -3.15 6.44
C TRP A 20 0.37 -2.84 7.92
N GLU A 21 -0.73 -2.95 8.68
CA GLU A 21 -0.81 -2.47 10.04
C GLU A 21 0.00 -3.34 11.02
N GLY A 22 0.79 -2.70 11.88
CA GLY A 22 1.55 -3.38 12.94
C GLY A 22 2.72 -4.23 12.44
N GLN A 23 3.03 -4.19 11.14
CA GLN A 23 4.14 -4.91 10.53
C GLN A 23 5.07 -3.95 9.82
N GLU A 24 6.38 -4.21 9.91
CA GLU A 24 7.36 -3.57 9.04
C GLU A 24 7.41 -4.35 7.72
N GLN A 25 7.35 -3.65 6.58
CA GLN A 25 7.53 -4.27 5.28
C GLN A 25 8.62 -3.56 4.47
N ASP A 26 9.50 -4.36 3.86
CA ASP A 26 10.52 -3.90 2.92
C ASP A 26 10.03 -4.09 1.49
N ILE A 27 9.88 -2.99 0.76
CA ILE A 27 9.47 -2.98 -0.64
C ILE A 27 10.69 -2.66 -1.49
N TYR A 28 11.10 -3.60 -2.32
CA TYR A 28 12.16 -3.42 -3.31
C TYR A 28 11.57 -3.02 -4.67
N PHE A 29 12.10 -1.96 -5.27
CA PHE A 29 11.73 -1.47 -6.60
C PHE A 29 12.83 -1.83 -7.62
N PRO A 30 12.69 -2.93 -8.39
CA PRO A 30 13.75 -3.47 -9.24
C PRO A 30 14.28 -2.48 -10.27
N ASP A 31 13.38 -1.70 -10.88
CA ASP A 31 13.71 -0.71 -11.92
C ASP A 31 14.65 0.40 -11.43
N SER A 32 14.69 0.64 -10.11
CA SER A 32 15.50 1.69 -9.50
C SER A 32 16.55 1.18 -8.51
N GLY A 33 16.51 -0.10 -8.15
CA GLY A 33 17.36 -0.68 -7.10
C GLY A 33 17.08 -0.11 -5.70
N VAL A 34 15.95 0.57 -5.50
CA VAL A 34 15.61 1.23 -4.23
C VAL A 34 14.79 0.30 -3.34
N THR A 35 15.16 0.22 -2.07
CA THR A 35 14.31 -0.37 -1.02
C THR A 35 13.66 0.74 -0.21
N VAL A 36 12.38 0.57 0.12
CA VAL A 36 11.64 1.41 1.07
C VAL A 36 11.09 0.50 2.16
N GLN A 37 11.40 0.82 3.40
CA GLN A 37 10.84 0.19 4.59
C GLN A 37 9.57 0.95 4.99
N THR A 38 8.53 0.24 5.38
CA THR A 38 7.24 0.84 5.70
C THR A 38 6.80 0.38 7.08
N HIS A 39 6.25 1.29 7.86
CA HIS A 39 5.70 1.02 9.17
C HIS A 39 4.36 1.75 9.31
N ILE A 40 3.26 1.00 9.25
CA ILE A 40 1.92 1.53 9.52
C ILE A 40 1.51 1.08 10.90
N ASP A 41 1.01 2.01 11.71
CA ASP A 41 0.63 1.72 13.09
C ASP A 41 -0.52 0.71 13.13
N GLY A 42 -0.50 -0.21 14.11
CA GLY A 42 -1.49 -1.29 14.23
C GLY A 42 -2.96 -0.83 14.30
N ASN A 43 -3.20 0.39 14.78
CA ASN A 43 -4.54 0.99 14.87
C ASN A 43 -4.81 2.04 13.77
N ALA A 44 -4.01 2.10 12.70
CA ALA A 44 -4.12 3.13 11.68
C ALA A 44 -5.48 3.13 10.95
N GLN A 45 -6.14 1.97 10.81
CA GLN A 45 -7.46 1.87 10.18
C GLN A 45 -8.57 2.63 10.91
N SER A 46 -8.50 2.73 12.24
CA SER A 46 -9.55 3.39 13.03
C SER A 46 -9.39 4.92 13.09
N ARG A 47 -8.35 5.46 12.45
CA ARG A 47 -8.05 6.90 12.41
C ARG A 47 -8.92 7.62 11.39
N GLY A 48 -9.07 8.93 11.55
CA GLY A 48 -9.76 9.80 10.61
C GLY A 48 -8.96 10.01 9.33
N PHE A 49 -9.64 10.40 8.25
CA PHE A 49 -8.99 10.79 7.00
C PHE A 49 -7.99 11.93 7.24
N GLY A 50 -6.75 11.77 6.77
CA GLY A 50 -5.68 12.76 6.97
C GLY A 50 -4.96 12.68 8.30
N ASP A 51 -5.36 11.80 9.20
CA ASP A 51 -4.61 11.54 10.42
C ASP A 51 -3.31 10.81 10.08
N TYR A 52 -2.25 11.14 10.81
CA TYR A 52 -0.99 10.40 10.76
C TYR A 52 -1.28 8.91 10.99
N ALA A 53 -0.64 8.04 10.22
CA ALA A 53 -0.86 6.59 10.20
C ALA A 53 0.43 5.78 10.39
N GLY A 54 1.59 6.40 10.22
CA GLY A 54 2.89 5.73 10.26
C GLY A 54 3.92 6.44 9.39
N TYR A 55 4.95 5.73 8.93
CA TYR A 55 5.99 6.29 8.09
C TYR A 55 6.54 5.28 7.09
N ALA A 56 7.20 5.80 6.06
CA ALA A 56 8.07 5.04 5.18
C ALA A 56 9.50 5.60 5.25
N TYR A 57 10.49 4.72 5.32
CA TYR A 57 11.89 5.07 5.41
C TYR A 57 12.64 4.51 4.20
N ARG A 58 13.50 5.33 3.58
CA ARG A 58 14.34 4.91 2.46
C ARG A 58 15.80 4.85 2.91
N PRO A 59 16.35 3.66 3.18
CA PRO A 59 17.72 3.52 3.69
C PRO A 59 18.78 4.12 2.77
N ALA A 60 18.57 4.05 1.45
CA ALA A 60 19.52 4.53 0.45
C ALA A 60 19.90 6.01 0.61
N ASP A 61 19.00 6.87 1.09
CA ASP A 61 19.28 8.29 1.32
C ASP A 61 18.79 8.82 2.68
N GLY A 62 18.45 7.92 3.61
CA GLY A 62 18.05 8.23 4.97
C GLY A 62 16.75 9.04 5.09
N LYS A 63 15.94 9.12 4.02
CA LYS A 63 14.71 9.93 4.03
C LYS A 63 13.55 9.20 4.66
N THR A 64 12.80 9.94 5.47
CA THR A 64 11.52 9.50 6.04
C THR A 64 10.38 10.27 5.40
N PHE A 65 9.31 9.56 5.06
CA PHE A 65 8.08 10.06 4.50
C PHE A 65 6.95 9.76 5.48
N ASN A 66 6.20 10.78 5.89
CA ASN A 66 5.09 10.57 6.82
C ASN A 66 3.90 9.98 6.08
N CYS A 67 3.28 8.97 6.67
CA CYS A 67 2.12 8.30 6.11
C CYS A 67 0.84 8.73 6.83
N TYR A 68 -0.25 8.82 6.09
CA TYR A 68 -1.54 9.29 6.57
C TYR A 68 -2.69 8.41 6.05
N LYS A 69 -3.79 8.37 6.80
CA LYS A 69 -4.99 7.59 6.47
C LYS A 69 -5.75 8.17 5.28
N ASP A 70 -5.85 7.40 4.20
CA ASP A 70 -6.66 7.69 3.01
C ASP A 70 -8.13 7.30 3.16
N ASN A 71 -8.92 7.78 2.21
CA ASN A 71 -10.37 7.61 2.16
C ASN A 71 -10.80 6.36 1.37
N SER A 72 -9.92 5.37 1.20
CA SER A 72 -10.20 4.12 0.49
C SER A 72 -10.63 4.31 -0.97
N ARG A 73 -10.15 5.38 -1.63
CA ARG A 73 -10.45 5.60 -3.05
C ARG A 73 -9.81 4.53 -3.94
N THR A 74 -10.52 4.14 -5.00
CA THR A 74 -9.98 3.23 -6.01
C THR A 74 -8.81 3.90 -6.76
N LEU A 75 -7.69 3.20 -6.85
CA LEU A 75 -6.50 3.62 -7.60
C LEU A 75 -6.53 3.09 -9.02
N PHE A 76 -6.86 1.81 -9.17
CA PHE A 76 -7.15 1.20 -10.45
C PHE A 76 -8.12 0.04 -10.28
N ASP A 77 -8.77 -0.26 -11.38
CA ASP A 77 -9.63 -1.42 -11.58
C ASP A 77 -9.18 -2.05 -12.90
N TRP A 78 -8.91 -3.35 -12.90
CA TRP A 78 -8.50 -4.08 -14.08
C TRP A 78 -9.45 -5.25 -14.31
N ASP A 79 -10.31 -5.10 -15.32
CA ASP A 79 -11.18 -6.15 -15.82
C ASP A 79 -10.40 -7.26 -16.55
N PRO A 80 -10.83 -8.53 -16.46
CA PRO A 80 -10.18 -9.63 -17.17
C PRO A 80 -10.04 -9.38 -18.70
N PRO A 81 -8.96 -9.86 -19.34
CA PRO A 81 -7.89 -10.67 -18.77
C PRO A 81 -6.85 -9.83 -18.01
N VAL A 82 -6.47 -10.31 -16.83
CA VAL A 82 -5.44 -9.72 -15.97
C VAL A 82 -4.10 -10.49 -16.11
N PRO A 83 -2.94 -9.88 -15.80
CA PRO A 83 -1.62 -10.47 -16.06
C PRO A 83 -1.32 -11.77 -15.32
N ASP A 84 -2.03 -12.04 -14.23
CA ASP A 84 -1.90 -13.30 -13.47
C ASP A 84 -2.62 -14.49 -14.15
N GLY A 85 -3.29 -14.25 -15.29
CA GLY A 85 -4.00 -15.26 -16.08
C GLY A 85 -5.35 -15.68 -15.47
N THR A 86 -5.81 -15.03 -14.41
CA THR A 86 -7.08 -15.35 -13.76
C THR A 86 -8.26 -14.69 -14.47
N VAL A 87 -9.46 -15.20 -14.17
CA VAL A 87 -10.74 -14.61 -14.61
C VAL A 87 -11.28 -13.59 -13.60
N HIS A 88 -10.46 -13.17 -12.64
CA HIS A 88 -10.82 -12.26 -11.57
C HIS A 88 -10.38 -10.84 -11.93
N SER A 89 -11.16 -9.83 -11.52
CA SER A 89 -10.70 -8.45 -11.60
C SER A 89 -9.72 -8.16 -10.46
N ILE A 90 -8.77 -7.27 -10.73
CA ILE A 90 -7.86 -6.73 -9.71
C ILE A 90 -8.38 -5.35 -9.31
N LEU A 91 -8.79 -5.24 -8.04
CA LEU A 91 -9.24 -4.00 -7.43
C LEU A 91 -8.19 -3.52 -6.44
N CYS A 92 -7.84 -2.25 -6.54
CA CYS A 92 -6.80 -1.63 -5.75
C CYS A 92 -7.32 -0.32 -5.14
N TRP A 93 -7.35 -0.23 -3.82
CA TRP A 93 -7.75 0.99 -3.11
C TRP A 93 -6.59 1.60 -2.34
N SER A 94 -6.56 2.92 -2.29
CA SER A 94 -5.61 3.70 -1.51
C SER A 94 -6.10 3.72 -0.06
N ILE A 95 -5.36 3.09 0.84
CA ILE A 95 -5.71 3.07 2.27
C ILE A 95 -4.82 4.02 3.05
N TYR A 96 -3.56 4.16 2.63
CA TYR A 96 -2.59 5.08 3.20
C TYR A 96 -1.80 5.78 2.10
N TRP A 97 -1.39 7.01 2.35
CA TRP A 97 -0.49 7.75 1.44
C TRP A 97 0.69 8.32 2.24
N CYS A 98 1.88 8.37 1.62
CA CYS A 98 3.06 8.95 2.25
C CYS A 98 3.68 10.06 1.40
N VAL A 99 4.16 11.12 2.06
CA VAL A 99 4.67 12.35 1.45
C VAL A 99 6.03 12.78 1.99
#